data_AF-A0A829HAC1-F1
#
_entry.id   AF-A0A829HAC1-F1
#
_cell.length_a   1.000
_cell.length_b   1.000
_cell.length_c   1.000
_cell.angle_alpha   90.00
_cell.angle_beta   90.00
_cell.angle_gamma   90.00
#
_symmetry.space_group_name_H-M   'P 1'
#
loop_
_entity.id
_entity.type
_entity.pdbx_description
1 polymer ?
#
loop_
_entity_poly.entity_id
_entity_poly.type
_entity_poly.pdbx_seq_one_letter_code
_entity_poly.pdbx_strand_id
1 'polypeptide(L)'
;KVMFGEDHSFRAGTIGTVADKTAYGYVKAYERDTGQQLRGAEIDRLAQGDTGVKRTTGQHPAGILIVPADMDIYDFTPIQYPADDQNAAWMTTHFDFHSIHDNILKMDVLGHDDPTMIRMLQDLSGVEPKSIPTDDPGVMALFSGTKSLGVTPEQINSKMGTLGIPEFGTRFVRGMLEETKPITFSELLQISGLSHGTDVWLGNAEELIKQGIVTLKEVIGCRDNIMMDLIHWGMEDSMAFNIMEHVRKGRGIPDDWQKAMRENENVPDWYIESCLKIKYMFPKAHATAYILMALRIAWFKVHYPLIYYTAYFSVRAEDFDLAAMSHGKEAVKAAMKEITDKGMDASTKEKQLLTVLEIANECLERGFKIKMIDVTKSDSHNFLIQDDHTILAPFRAVPGLGDNVAKQIVAAREEKPFLSKEDLANRGKVSKTLIDYMTTNHVLDDLPDENQLSLFDGLF
;
A
#
# COMPACT_ATOMS: atom_id res chain seq x y z
N LYS A 1 10.50 -19.11 -16.95
CA LYS A 1 10.99 -20.48 -16.72
C LYS A 1 10.24 -21.50 -17.55
N VAL A 2 9.09 -22.05 -17.15
CA VAL A 2 8.42 -23.11 -17.96
C VAL A 2 8.13 -22.66 -19.40
N MET A 3 7.61 -21.45 -19.60
CA MET A 3 7.24 -20.95 -20.93
C MET A 3 8.43 -20.60 -21.83
N PHE A 4 9.51 -20.04 -21.26
CA PHE A 4 10.61 -19.46 -22.03
C PHE A 4 11.93 -20.25 -21.92
N GLY A 5 12.03 -21.21 -21.00
CA GLY A 5 13.29 -21.81 -20.58
C GLY A 5 13.87 -21.14 -19.32
N GLU A 6 14.70 -21.87 -18.56
CA GLU A 6 15.41 -21.30 -17.41
C GLU A 6 16.51 -20.34 -17.85
N ASP A 7 17.18 -20.63 -18.97
CA ASP A 7 18.29 -19.84 -19.51
C ASP A 7 17.86 -18.60 -20.32
N HIS A 8 16.55 -18.40 -20.53
CA HIS A 8 16.00 -17.26 -21.25
C HIS A 8 15.09 -16.38 -20.39
N SER A 9 15.03 -16.62 -19.08
CA SER A 9 14.24 -15.78 -18.17
C SER A 9 15.01 -15.47 -16.90
N PHE A 10 15.27 -14.17 -16.69
CA PHE A 10 16.02 -13.69 -15.54
C PHE A 10 15.22 -12.65 -14.77
N ARG A 11 15.42 -12.58 -13.46
CA ARG A 11 14.89 -11.46 -12.68
C ARG A 11 15.77 -10.24 -12.96
N ALA A 12 15.19 -9.06 -13.15
CA ALA A 12 15.99 -7.84 -13.23
C ALA A 12 16.69 -7.61 -11.88
N GLY A 13 17.99 -7.39 -11.88
CA GLY A 13 18.77 -7.06 -10.69
C GLY A 13 18.57 -5.61 -10.24
N THR A 14 18.89 -5.34 -8.98
CA THR A 14 18.96 -3.98 -8.43
C THR A 14 20.26 -3.77 -7.68
N ILE A 15 20.75 -2.53 -7.68
CA ILE A 15 21.94 -2.11 -6.95
C ILE A 15 21.50 -1.20 -5.80
N GLY A 16 21.65 -1.69 -4.57
CA GLY A 16 21.34 -0.92 -3.37
C GLY A 16 22.51 0.02 -3.05
N THR A 17 22.26 1.32 -3.08
CA THR A 17 23.27 2.36 -2.77
C THR A 17 23.04 2.95 -1.38
N VAL A 18 24.07 3.61 -0.85
CA VAL A 18 23.92 4.45 0.34
C VAL A 18 23.10 5.68 -0.04
N ALA A 19 21.91 5.80 0.57
CA ALA A 19 21.07 6.99 0.51
C ALA A 19 21.23 7.85 1.78
N ASP A 20 20.77 9.10 1.74
CA ASP A 20 20.98 10.12 2.78
C ASP A 20 20.84 9.58 4.21
N LYS A 21 19.70 8.98 4.57
CA LYS A 21 19.46 8.47 5.94
C LYS A 21 20.54 7.49 6.41
N THR A 22 21.03 6.64 5.52
CA THR A 22 22.10 5.69 5.82
C THR A 22 23.44 6.40 5.96
N ALA A 23 23.74 7.34 5.06
CA ALA A 23 24.97 8.15 5.10
C ALA A 23 25.07 8.94 6.42
N TYR A 24 24.01 9.64 6.82
CA TYR A 24 23.97 10.33 8.12
C TYR A 24 24.18 9.38 9.29
N GLY A 25 23.61 8.17 9.22
CA GLY A 25 23.84 7.12 10.21
C GLY A 25 25.30 6.69 10.32
N TYR A 26 26.01 6.54 9.19
CA TYR A 26 27.44 6.21 9.15
C TYR A 26 28.30 7.32 9.73
N VAL A 27 28.08 8.57 9.30
CA VAL A 27 28.84 9.73 9.79
C VAL A 27 28.64 9.91 11.30
N LYS A 28 27.41 9.75 11.81
CA LYS A 28 27.12 9.84 13.24
C LYS A 28 27.71 8.69 14.06
N ALA A 29 27.72 7.48 13.52
CA ALA A 29 28.42 6.37 14.15
C ALA A 29 29.93 6.63 14.21
N TYR A 30 30.53 7.11 13.13
CA TYR A 30 31.95 7.47 13.06
C TYR A 30 32.32 8.60 14.04
N GLU A 31 31.51 9.65 14.12
CA GLU A 31 31.67 10.75 15.09
C GLU A 31 31.74 10.20 16.52
N ARG A 32 30.78 9.35 16.89
CA ARG A 32 30.72 8.70 18.20
C ARG A 32 31.93 7.80 18.46
N ASP A 33 32.26 6.94 17.51
CA ASP A 33 33.29 5.91 17.68
C ASP A 33 34.71 6.51 17.70
N THR A 34 34.90 7.68 17.07
CA THR A 34 36.17 8.43 17.11
C THR A 34 36.24 9.50 18.19
N GLY A 35 35.15 9.70 18.95
CA GLY A 35 35.07 10.73 19.99
C GLY A 35 35.17 12.17 19.47
N GLN A 36 34.92 12.38 18.18
CA GLN A 36 34.94 13.70 17.56
C GLN A 36 33.62 14.45 17.82
N GLN A 37 33.66 15.76 17.62
CA GLN A 37 32.48 16.63 17.67
C GLN A 37 32.45 17.44 16.38
N LEU A 38 31.64 16.98 15.43
CA LEU A 38 31.51 17.57 14.10
C LEU A 38 30.37 18.57 14.08
N ARG A 39 30.55 19.66 13.33
CA ARG A 39 29.48 20.63 13.09
C ARG A 39 28.46 20.04 12.12
N GLY A 40 27.20 20.45 12.21
CA GLY A 40 26.14 20.02 11.29
C GLY A 40 26.55 20.10 9.82
N ALA A 41 27.10 21.23 9.39
CA ALA A 41 27.55 21.40 8.00
C ALA A 41 28.64 20.41 7.55
N GLU A 42 29.53 19.97 8.45
CA GLU A 42 30.52 18.94 8.11
C GLU A 42 29.88 17.55 8.06
N ILE A 43 28.91 17.28 8.94
CA ILE A 43 28.13 16.04 8.89
C ILE A 43 27.38 15.95 7.56
N ASP A 44 26.73 17.04 7.14
CA ASP A 44 25.98 17.09 5.88
C ASP A 44 26.91 16.85 4.68
N ARG A 45 28.08 17.50 4.65
CA ARG A 45 29.09 17.32 3.61
C ARG A 45 29.62 15.88 3.55
N LEU A 46 29.97 15.30 4.70
CA LEU A 46 30.47 13.92 4.78
C LEU A 46 29.38 12.94 4.32
N ALA A 47 28.15 13.12 4.80
CA ALA A 47 27.03 12.28 4.40
C ALA A 47 26.80 12.35 2.89
N GLN A 48 26.84 13.55 2.30
CA GLN A 48 26.73 13.72 0.86
C GLN A 48 27.84 12.98 0.09
N GLY A 49 29.08 12.98 0.61
CA GLY A 49 30.22 12.27 0.02
C GLY A 49 30.08 10.74 0.02
N ASP A 50 29.30 10.18 0.94
CA ASP A 50 29.04 8.74 1.03
C ASP A 50 27.87 8.27 0.13
N THR A 51 27.01 9.20 -0.31
CA THR A 51 25.82 8.84 -1.10
C THR A 51 26.17 8.26 -2.47
N GLY A 52 25.36 7.31 -2.94
CA GLY A 52 25.55 6.67 -4.25
C GLY A 52 26.56 5.52 -4.27
N VAL A 53 27.36 5.33 -3.21
CA VAL A 53 28.26 4.18 -3.09
C VAL A 53 27.43 2.89 -3.01
N LYS A 54 27.79 1.87 -3.81
CA LYS A 54 27.16 0.54 -3.78
C LYS A 54 27.34 -0.09 -2.39
N ARG A 55 26.25 -0.60 -1.83
CA ARG A 55 26.22 -1.32 -0.55
C ARG A 55 25.78 -2.78 -0.70
N THR A 56 24.76 -3.05 -1.52
CA THR A 56 24.20 -4.40 -1.71
C THR A 56 23.72 -4.61 -3.15
N THR A 57 23.34 -5.84 -3.50
CA THR A 57 22.54 -6.16 -4.69
C THR A 57 21.23 -6.79 -4.26
N GLY A 58 20.22 -6.72 -5.12
CA GLY A 58 18.89 -7.24 -4.83
C GLY A 58 18.11 -7.59 -6.08
N GLN A 59 16.79 -7.70 -5.92
CA GLN A 59 15.87 -8.07 -6.98
C GLN A 59 14.94 -6.91 -7.31
N HIS A 60 14.63 -6.72 -8.59
CA HIS A 60 13.53 -5.85 -8.99
C HIS A 60 12.22 -6.41 -8.44
N PRO A 61 11.27 -5.58 -7.97
CA PRO A 61 10.01 -6.05 -7.39
C PRO A 61 9.12 -6.87 -8.34
N ALA A 62 9.33 -6.75 -9.66
CA ALA A 62 8.46 -7.38 -10.66
C ALA A 62 9.12 -7.86 -11.95
N GLY A 63 10.32 -7.36 -12.26
CA GLY A 63 10.79 -7.34 -13.63
C GLY A 63 11.36 -8.68 -14.01
N ILE A 64 10.74 -9.37 -14.97
CA ILE A 64 11.29 -10.56 -15.61
C ILE A 64 11.76 -10.16 -16.99
N LEU A 65 13.05 -10.36 -17.26
CA LEU A 65 13.65 -10.10 -18.56
C LEU A 65 13.58 -11.36 -19.41
N ILE A 66 13.16 -11.19 -20.65
CA ILE A 66 12.98 -12.28 -21.61
C ILE A 66 14.07 -12.17 -22.68
N VAL A 67 14.98 -13.14 -22.68
CA VAL A 67 16.05 -13.20 -23.67
C VAL A 67 15.50 -13.83 -24.96
N PRO A 68 15.67 -13.19 -26.13
CA PRO A 68 15.31 -13.79 -27.42
C PRO A 68 15.94 -15.18 -27.60
N ALA A 69 15.27 -16.06 -28.33
CA ALA A 69 15.72 -17.45 -28.52
C ALA A 69 17.01 -17.55 -29.35
N ASP A 70 17.33 -16.53 -30.14
CA ASP A 70 18.50 -16.40 -31.00
C ASP A 70 19.66 -15.61 -30.36
N MET A 71 19.54 -15.24 -29.09
CA MET A 71 20.54 -14.45 -28.34
C MET A 71 20.84 -15.09 -26.98
N ASP A 72 21.95 -14.66 -26.37
CA ASP A 72 22.36 -15.05 -25.03
C ASP A 72 22.20 -13.87 -24.05
N ILE A 73 21.93 -14.15 -22.77
CA ILE A 73 21.89 -13.11 -21.74
C ILE A 73 23.21 -12.30 -21.67
N TYR A 74 24.34 -12.95 -21.96
CA TYR A 74 25.66 -12.32 -21.94
C TYR A 74 25.88 -11.30 -23.07
N ASP A 75 25.02 -11.29 -24.10
CA ASP A 75 24.99 -10.21 -25.11
C ASP A 75 24.49 -8.88 -24.51
N PHE A 76 23.79 -8.95 -23.36
CA PHE A 76 23.19 -7.79 -22.69
C PHE A 76 23.87 -7.45 -21.36
N THR A 77 24.14 -8.46 -20.53
CA THR A 77 24.60 -8.27 -19.15
C THR A 77 25.19 -9.55 -18.56
N PRO A 78 26.17 -9.45 -17.65
CA PRO A 78 26.47 -10.55 -16.73
C PRO A 78 25.25 -10.91 -15.87
N ILE A 79 25.30 -12.07 -15.21
CA ILE A 79 24.28 -12.54 -14.27
C ILE A 79 24.91 -12.83 -12.90
N GLN A 80 24.08 -12.79 -11.85
CA GLN A 80 24.49 -13.12 -10.48
C GLN A 80 23.31 -13.61 -9.65
N TYR A 81 23.56 -13.97 -8.39
CA TYR A 81 22.50 -14.11 -7.40
C TYR A 81 22.25 -12.79 -6.66
N PRO A 82 20.98 -12.50 -6.30
CA PRO A 82 20.67 -11.32 -5.50
C PRO A 82 21.25 -11.48 -4.10
N ALA A 83 21.95 -10.46 -3.60
CA ALA A 83 22.68 -10.50 -2.33
C ALA A 83 23.62 -11.71 -2.18
N ASP A 84 24.07 -12.27 -3.32
CA ASP A 84 24.93 -13.45 -3.41
C ASP A 84 24.37 -14.72 -2.74
N ASP A 85 23.05 -14.79 -2.53
CA ASP A 85 22.38 -15.98 -2.00
C ASP A 85 22.26 -17.08 -3.07
N GLN A 86 23.13 -18.09 -2.96
CA GLN A 86 23.16 -19.23 -3.88
C GLN A 86 21.91 -20.13 -3.80
N ASN A 87 21.08 -19.99 -2.77
CA ASN A 87 19.81 -20.72 -2.64
C ASN A 87 18.63 -19.95 -3.22
N ALA A 88 18.84 -18.73 -3.74
CA ALA A 88 17.77 -17.92 -4.30
C ALA A 88 17.15 -18.61 -5.53
N ALA A 89 15.82 -18.60 -5.60
CA ALA A 89 15.07 -19.27 -6.67
C ALA A 89 15.33 -18.68 -8.08
N TRP A 90 15.89 -17.47 -8.16
CA TRP A 90 16.15 -16.75 -9.40
C TRP A 90 17.56 -16.19 -9.43
N MET A 91 18.22 -16.33 -10.57
CA MET A 91 19.35 -15.48 -10.94
C MET A 91 18.83 -14.11 -11.39
N THR A 92 19.64 -13.09 -11.13
CA THR A 92 19.41 -11.71 -11.48
C THR A 92 20.40 -11.21 -12.51
N THR A 93 20.00 -10.25 -13.34
CA THR A 93 20.98 -9.49 -14.14
C THR A 93 21.91 -8.68 -13.26
N HIS A 94 23.17 -8.57 -13.67
CA HIS A 94 24.17 -7.77 -12.97
C HIS A 94 23.94 -6.27 -13.19
N PHE A 95 23.60 -5.88 -14.43
CA PHE A 95 23.08 -4.56 -14.70
C PHE A 95 21.63 -4.44 -14.21
N ASP A 96 21.30 -3.27 -13.68
CA ASP A 96 19.90 -2.91 -13.44
C ASP A 96 19.15 -2.73 -14.76
N PHE A 97 17.82 -2.80 -14.70
CA PHE A 97 16.99 -2.67 -15.90
C PHE A 97 17.15 -1.31 -16.59
N HIS A 98 17.44 -0.24 -15.86
CA HIS A 98 17.61 1.10 -16.45
C HIS A 98 18.74 1.10 -17.49
N SER A 99 19.82 0.38 -17.21
CA SER A 99 20.99 0.28 -18.08
C SER A 99 20.76 -0.50 -19.38
N ILE A 100 19.71 -1.33 -19.42
CA ILE A 100 19.38 -2.23 -20.56
C ILE A 100 17.94 -2.06 -21.06
N HIS A 101 17.27 -0.96 -20.69
CA HIS A 101 15.85 -0.72 -20.95
C HIS A 101 15.47 -0.84 -22.44
N ASP A 102 16.35 -0.36 -23.33
CA ASP A 102 16.09 -0.30 -24.77
C ASP A 102 16.53 -1.56 -25.53
N ASN A 103 17.15 -2.52 -24.83
CA ASN A 103 17.77 -3.69 -25.46
C ASN A 103 16.97 -4.97 -25.27
N ILE A 104 16.23 -5.09 -24.16
CA ILE A 104 15.56 -6.33 -23.79
C ILE A 104 14.14 -6.07 -23.27
N LEU A 105 13.20 -6.95 -23.67
CA LEU A 105 11.83 -6.87 -23.20
C LEU A 105 11.73 -7.27 -21.73
N LYS A 106 10.97 -6.48 -20.98
CA LYS A 106 10.62 -6.74 -19.58
C LYS A 106 9.14 -7.03 -19.44
N MET A 107 8.83 -8.10 -18.72
CA MET A 107 7.49 -8.39 -18.21
C MET A 107 7.45 -8.03 -16.72
N ASP A 108 6.71 -6.98 -16.35
CA ASP A 108 6.50 -6.63 -14.94
C ASP A 108 5.40 -7.49 -14.33
N VAL A 109 5.80 -8.51 -13.56
CA VAL A 109 4.91 -9.37 -12.76
C VAL A 109 4.91 -8.87 -11.32
N LEU A 110 4.07 -7.87 -11.04
CA LEU A 110 3.96 -7.21 -9.74
C LEU A 110 3.10 -8.01 -8.75
N GLY A 111 3.48 -8.00 -7.48
CA GLY A 111 2.57 -8.31 -6.37
C GLY A 111 1.74 -7.08 -6.03
N HIS A 112 0.44 -7.26 -5.76
CA HIS A 112 -0.47 -6.19 -5.37
C HIS A 112 -1.60 -6.76 -4.52
N ASP A 113 -2.12 -5.97 -3.58
CA ASP A 113 -3.16 -6.44 -2.64
C ASP A 113 -4.55 -6.46 -3.25
N ASP A 114 -4.88 -5.56 -4.18
CA ASP A 114 -6.22 -5.49 -4.81
C ASP A 114 -6.71 -6.83 -5.38
N PRO A 115 -5.92 -7.60 -6.16
CA PRO A 115 -6.32 -8.94 -6.59
C PRO A 115 -6.61 -9.90 -5.42
N THR A 116 -5.75 -9.90 -4.39
CA THR A 116 -5.91 -10.76 -3.20
C THR A 116 -7.16 -10.38 -2.41
N MET A 117 -7.38 -9.08 -2.24
CA MET A 117 -8.54 -8.50 -1.57
C MET A 117 -9.83 -8.86 -2.32
N ILE A 118 -9.91 -8.61 -3.63
CA ILE A 118 -11.07 -8.96 -4.45
C ILE A 118 -11.33 -10.46 -4.45
N ARG A 119 -10.26 -11.27 -4.49
CA ARG A 119 -10.40 -12.73 -4.41
C ARG A 119 -11.00 -13.17 -3.10
N MET A 120 -10.53 -12.65 -1.96
CA MET A 120 -11.09 -12.96 -0.66
C MET A 120 -12.55 -12.48 -0.53
N LEU A 121 -12.87 -11.30 -1.04
CA LEU A 121 -14.25 -10.77 -1.09
C LEU A 121 -15.16 -11.71 -1.91
N GLN A 122 -14.70 -12.19 -3.06
CA GLN A 122 -15.42 -13.17 -3.87
C GLN A 122 -15.60 -14.49 -3.12
N ASP A 123 -14.54 -15.04 -2.53
CA ASP A 123 -14.57 -16.34 -1.84
C ASP A 123 -15.50 -16.33 -0.63
N LEU A 124 -15.58 -15.20 0.09
CA LEU A 124 -16.45 -15.03 1.25
C LEU A 124 -17.92 -14.75 0.88
N SER A 125 -18.19 -14.08 -0.24
CA SER A 125 -19.54 -13.64 -0.61
C SER A 125 -20.22 -14.48 -1.68
N GLY A 126 -19.44 -15.21 -2.49
CA GLY A 126 -19.92 -15.85 -3.72
C GLY A 126 -20.24 -14.88 -4.86
N VAL A 127 -20.07 -13.57 -4.68
CA VAL A 127 -20.36 -12.56 -5.72
C VAL A 127 -19.23 -12.52 -6.74
N GLU A 128 -19.57 -12.61 -8.03
CA GLU A 128 -18.62 -12.45 -9.13
C GLU A 128 -18.21 -10.98 -9.28
N PRO A 129 -16.91 -10.61 -9.09
CA PRO A 129 -16.50 -9.21 -9.12
C PRO A 129 -16.79 -8.49 -10.44
N LYS A 130 -16.84 -9.24 -11.55
CA LYS A 130 -17.15 -8.69 -12.88
C LYS A 130 -18.61 -8.30 -13.05
N SER A 131 -19.55 -8.80 -12.24
CA SER A 131 -20.95 -8.41 -12.31
C SER A 131 -21.28 -7.14 -11.51
N ILE A 132 -20.32 -6.58 -10.78
CA ILE A 132 -20.51 -5.38 -9.96
C ILE A 132 -20.63 -4.14 -10.86
N PRO A 133 -21.70 -3.32 -10.72
CA PRO A 133 -21.88 -2.10 -11.49
C PRO A 133 -20.85 -1.01 -11.11
N THR A 134 -20.40 -0.23 -12.08
CA THR A 134 -19.43 0.86 -11.89
C THR A 134 -20.07 2.21 -11.54
N ASP A 135 -21.38 2.26 -11.47
CA ASP A 135 -22.21 3.46 -11.27
C ASP A 135 -23.25 3.27 -10.14
N ASP A 136 -23.04 2.30 -9.25
CA ASP A 136 -23.90 2.08 -8.08
C ASP A 136 -24.03 3.38 -7.25
N PRO A 137 -25.25 3.92 -7.07
CA PRO A 137 -25.43 5.20 -6.37
C PRO A 137 -24.97 5.18 -4.91
N GLY A 138 -25.10 4.03 -4.23
CA GLY A 138 -24.65 3.84 -2.86
C GLY A 138 -23.12 3.89 -2.76
N VAL A 139 -22.44 3.27 -3.72
CA VAL A 139 -20.97 3.29 -3.84
C VAL A 139 -20.46 4.67 -4.21
N MET A 140 -21.03 5.30 -5.23
CA MET A 140 -20.62 6.64 -5.68
C MET A 140 -20.80 7.70 -4.59
N ALA A 141 -21.82 7.56 -3.74
CA ALA A 141 -22.04 8.44 -2.60
C ALA A 141 -20.94 8.37 -1.51
N LEU A 142 -20.10 7.33 -1.49
CA LEU A 142 -18.94 7.28 -0.57
C LEU A 142 -17.92 8.39 -0.86
N PHE A 143 -17.79 8.79 -2.13
CA PHE A 143 -16.81 9.78 -2.57
C PHE A 143 -17.23 11.22 -2.31
N SER A 144 -18.44 11.42 -1.78
CA SER A 144 -19.02 12.73 -1.49
C SER A 144 -19.70 12.83 -0.12
N GLY A 145 -19.68 11.76 0.69
CA GLY A 145 -20.19 11.76 2.05
C GLY A 145 -20.11 10.41 2.77
N THR A 146 -20.64 10.36 3.99
CA THR A 146 -20.67 9.14 4.83
C THR A 146 -22.03 8.46 4.86
N LYS A 147 -23.05 9.03 4.19
CA LYS A 147 -24.45 8.59 4.29
C LYS A 147 -24.64 7.12 3.94
N SER A 148 -23.97 6.61 2.91
CA SER A 148 -24.05 5.20 2.50
C SER A 148 -23.50 4.22 3.54
N LEU A 149 -22.70 4.69 4.49
CA LEU A 149 -22.16 3.86 5.57
C LEU A 149 -23.06 3.83 6.80
N GLY A 150 -24.05 4.72 6.91
CA GLY A 150 -24.93 4.82 8.07
C GLY A 150 -24.31 5.48 9.30
N VAL A 151 -23.22 6.24 9.13
CA VAL A 151 -22.48 6.92 10.21
C VAL A 151 -22.30 8.42 9.90
N THR A 152 -22.10 9.22 10.94
CA THR A 152 -21.77 10.65 10.79
C THR A 152 -20.28 10.87 10.56
N PRO A 153 -19.88 12.00 9.96
CA PRO A 153 -18.47 12.34 9.81
C PRO A 153 -17.69 12.36 11.12
N GLU A 154 -18.33 12.77 12.22
CA GLU A 154 -17.73 12.88 13.55
C GLU A 154 -17.47 11.50 14.16
N GLN A 155 -18.34 10.51 13.91
CA GLN A 155 -18.15 9.14 14.40
C GLN A 155 -16.86 8.53 13.87
N ILE A 156 -16.56 8.76 12.58
CA ILE A 156 -15.42 8.13 11.89
C ILE A 156 -14.25 9.09 11.63
N ASN A 157 -14.34 10.32 12.12
CA ASN A 157 -13.38 11.40 11.86
C ASN A 157 -13.06 11.58 10.36
N SER A 158 -14.08 11.47 9.51
CA SER A 158 -13.93 11.63 8.07
C SER A 158 -15.22 12.10 7.40
N LYS A 159 -15.11 13.11 6.53
CA LYS A 159 -16.25 13.63 5.77
C LYS A 159 -16.65 12.75 4.59
N MET A 160 -15.78 11.83 4.17
CA MET A 160 -16.00 10.92 3.05
C MET A 160 -16.03 9.46 3.53
N GLY A 161 -16.78 8.62 2.82
CA GLY A 161 -16.88 7.19 3.09
C GLY A 161 -15.76 6.35 2.48
N THR A 162 -14.64 6.93 2.06
CA THR A 162 -13.59 6.25 1.27
C THR A 162 -12.46 5.64 2.11
N LEU A 163 -12.54 5.68 3.44
CA LEU A 163 -11.58 5.02 4.33
C LEU A 163 -11.32 3.56 3.91
N GLY A 164 -10.05 3.21 3.68
CA GLY A 164 -9.64 1.86 3.28
C GLY A 164 -9.94 1.47 1.82
N ILE A 165 -10.57 2.34 1.03
CA ILE A 165 -10.68 2.17 -0.44
C ILE A 165 -9.31 2.47 -1.06
N PRO A 166 -8.79 1.61 -1.96
CA PRO A 166 -7.48 1.85 -2.57
C PRO A 166 -7.47 3.19 -3.31
N GLU A 167 -6.34 3.90 -3.23
CA GLU A 167 -6.13 5.29 -3.66
C GLU A 167 -6.94 6.33 -2.87
N PHE A 168 -8.25 6.16 -2.77
CA PHE A 168 -9.18 7.16 -2.25
C PHE A 168 -9.25 7.24 -0.72
N GLY A 169 -8.66 6.29 0.01
CA GLY A 169 -8.67 6.27 1.47
C GLY A 169 -7.64 7.17 2.14
N THR A 170 -6.62 7.61 1.41
CA THR A 170 -5.55 8.44 1.99
C THR A 170 -6.08 9.81 2.43
N ARG A 171 -5.47 10.41 3.45
CA ARG A 171 -5.85 11.75 3.92
C ARG A 171 -5.77 12.81 2.81
N PHE A 172 -4.76 12.70 1.95
CA PHE A 172 -4.56 13.61 0.82
C PHE A 172 -5.71 13.52 -0.19
N VAL A 173 -6.02 12.30 -0.67
CA VAL A 173 -7.10 12.12 -1.65
C VAL A 173 -8.47 12.43 -1.03
N ARG A 174 -8.71 12.10 0.25
CA ARG A 174 -9.93 12.53 0.96
C ARG A 174 -10.10 14.06 0.99
N GLY A 175 -9.01 14.82 1.11
CA GLY A 175 -9.03 16.28 0.99
C GLY A 175 -9.43 16.74 -0.42
N MET A 176 -8.86 16.13 -1.46
CA MET A 176 -9.23 16.41 -2.85
C MET A 176 -10.71 16.10 -3.12
N LEU A 177 -11.22 14.97 -2.61
CA LEU A 177 -12.64 14.60 -2.73
C LEU A 177 -13.56 15.62 -2.06
N GLU A 178 -13.14 16.22 -0.94
CA GLU A 178 -13.91 17.26 -0.25
C GLU A 178 -14.07 18.52 -1.09
N GLU A 179 -13.01 18.93 -1.79
CA GLU A 179 -13.04 20.10 -2.65
C GLU A 179 -13.76 19.84 -3.98
N THR A 180 -13.66 18.62 -4.52
CA THR A 180 -14.11 18.30 -5.88
C THR A 180 -15.48 17.62 -5.96
N LYS A 181 -15.90 16.90 -4.92
CA LYS A 181 -17.19 16.17 -4.82
C LYS A 181 -17.60 15.43 -6.10
N PRO A 182 -16.77 14.48 -6.57
CA PRO A 182 -17.04 13.75 -7.81
C PRO A 182 -18.33 12.93 -7.70
N ILE A 183 -19.09 12.88 -8.80
CA ILE A 183 -20.34 12.11 -8.89
C ILE A 183 -20.33 11.11 -10.05
N THR A 184 -19.33 11.17 -10.93
CA THR A 184 -19.20 10.28 -12.08
C THR A 184 -17.89 9.48 -12.06
N PHE A 185 -17.89 8.34 -12.76
CA PHE A 185 -16.69 7.55 -12.99
C PHE A 185 -15.54 8.37 -13.60
N SER A 186 -15.86 9.25 -14.57
CA SER A 186 -14.84 10.07 -15.24
C SER A 186 -14.21 11.09 -14.31
N GLU A 187 -14.95 11.64 -13.34
CA GLU A 187 -14.41 12.56 -12.34
C GLU A 187 -13.53 11.82 -11.33
N LEU A 188 -13.89 10.58 -10.95
CA LEU A 188 -13.01 9.73 -10.15
C LEU A 188 -11.71 9.41 -10.90
N LEU A 189 -11.80 9.17 -12.22
CA LEU A 189 -10.63 8.99 -13.10
C LEU A 189 -9.71 10.18 -13.05
N GLN A 190 -10.29 11.35 -13.19
CA GLN A 190 -9.54 12.59 -13.11
C GLN A 190 -8.83 12.73 -11.77
N ILE A 191 -9.53 12.48 -10.67
CA ILE A 191 -8.97 12.59 -9.31
C ILE A 191 -7.87 11.56 -9.06
N SER A 192 -8.03 10.31 -9.51
CA SER A 192 -7.00 9.29 -9.40
C SER A 192 -5.69 9.76 -10.02
N GLY A 193 -5.74 10.23 -11.27
CA GLY A 193 -4.53 10.74 -11.92
C GLY A 193 -3.97 12.01 -11.27
N LEU A 194 -4.83 12.95 -10.86
CA LEU A 194 -4.41 14.17 -10.15
C LEU A 194 -3.76 13.90 -8.79
N SER A 195 -4.18 12.83 -8.13
CA SER A 195 -3.72 12.47 -6.81
C SER A 195 -2.37 11.76 -6.81
N HIS A 196 -1.81 11.42 -7.98
CA HIS A 196 -0.60 10.61 -8.10
C HIS A 196 0.45 11.33 -8.92
N GLY A 197 1.38 11.96 -8.21
CA GLY A 197 2.49 12.70 -8.77
C GLY A 197 2.72 14.00 -8.02
N THR A 198 3.99 14.32 -7.77
CA THR A 198 4.37 15.61 -7.18
C THR A 198 4.03 16.74 -8.16
N ASP A 199 3.51 17.85 -7.63
CA ASP A 199 3.14 19.07 -8.36
C ASP A 199 2.06 18.88 -9.45
N VAL A 200 1.22 17.85 -9.30
CA VAL A 200 0.03 17.64 -10.15
C VAL A 200 -1.18 18.39 -9.61
N TRP A 201 -1.50 18.19 -8.33
CA TRP A 201 -2.62 18.86 -7.66
C TRP A 201 -2.16 20.12 -6.91
N LEU A 202 -1.40 19.94 -5.83
CA LEU A 202 -0.95 21.02 -4.95
C LEU A 202 -0.10 22.03 -5.72
N GLY A 203 -0.43 23.31 -5.62
CA GLY A 203 0.28 24.39 -6.33
C GLY A 203 0.13 24.36 -7.86
N ASN A 204 -0.79 23.54 -8.38
CA ASN A 204 -1.05 23.41 -9.81
C ASN A 204 -2.55 23.32 -10.09
N ALA A 205 -3.11 22.14 -10.38
CA ALA A 205 -4.53 21.99 -10.73
C ALA A 205 -5.48 22.57 -9.66
N GLU A 206 -5.12 22.46 -8.38
CA GLU A 206 -5.87 23.05 -7.27
C GLU A 206 -6.02 24.58 -7.42
N GLU A 207 -4.94 25.28 -7.72
CA GLU A 207 -4.93 26.74 -7.86
C GLU A 207 -5.74 27.19 -9.07
N LEU A 208 -5.58 26.48 -10.20
CA LEU A 208 -6.31 26.76 -11.43
C LEU A 208 -7.83 26.63 -11.23
N ILE A 209 -8.27 25.62 -10.47
CA ILE A 209 -9.68 25.43 -10.12
C ILE A 209 -10.14 26.51 -9.14
N LYS A 210 -9.36 26.82 -8.09
CA LYS A 210 -9.72 27.84 -7.09
C LYS A 210 -9.82 29.25 -7.68
N GLN A 211 -9.00 29.56 -8.69
CA GLN A 211 -9.04 30.82 -9.42
C GLN A 211 -10.15 30.88 -10.48
N GLY A 212 -10.86 29.77 -10.74
CA GLY A 212 -11.90 29.69 -11.75
C GLY A 212 -11.39 29.76 -13.18
N ILE A 213 -10.10 29.48 -13.41
CA ILE A 213 -9.49 29.45 -14.75
C ILE A 213 -9.99 28.23 -15.52
N VAL A 214 -10.12 27.10 -14.83
CA VAL A 214 -10.58 25.81 -15.38
C VAL A 214 -11.49 25.10 -14.40
N THR A 215 -12.33 24.21 -14.91
CA THR A 215 -13.10 23.25 -14.13
C THR A 215 -12.34 21.94 -13.92
N LEU A 216 -12.81 21.08 -13.02
CA LEU A 216 -12.24 19.74 -12.81
C LEU A 216 -12.16 18.91 -14.10
N LYS A 217 -13.07 19.12 -15.06
CA LYS A 217 -13.08 18.38 -16.32
C LYS A 217 -11.98 18.81 -17.29
N GLU A 218 -11.44 20.01 -17.11
CA GLU A 218 -10.49 20.66 -18.03
C GLU A 218 -9.03 20.58 -17.54
N VAL A 219 -8.79 20.18 -16.28
CA VAL A 219 -7.42 20.03 -15.77
C VAL A 219 -6.69 18.83 -16.39
N ILE A 220 -5.37 18.83 -16.31
CA ILE A 220 -4.52 17.73 -16.79
C ILE A 220 -4.51 16.61 -15.74
N GLY A 221 -5.35 15.61 -15.92
CA GLY A 221 -5.48 14.49 -14.96
C GLY A 221 -4.71 13.24 -15.36
N CYS A 222 -4.46 13.05 -16.65
CA CYS A 222 -3.68 11.93 -17.18
C CYS A 222 -2.78 12.43 -18.30
N ARG A 223 -1.69 11.72 -18.59
CA ARG A 223 -0.78 12.09 -19.69
C ARG A 223 -1.53 12.14 -21.03
N ASP A 224 -2.51 11.27 -21.22
CA ASP A 224 -3.31 11.18 -22.44
C ASP A 224 -4.10 12.48 -22.71
N ASN A 225 -4.45 13.25 -21.66
CA ASN A 225 -5.03 14.59 -21.85
C ASN A 225 -4.06 15.49 -22.60
N ILE A 226 -2.78 15.50 -22.24
CA ILE A 226 -1.74 16.32 -22.90
C ILE A 226 -1.68 16.06 -24.39
N MET A 227 -1.55 14.79 -24.77
CA MET A 227 -1.47 14.44 -26.19
C MET A 227 -2.76 14.83 -26.91
N MET A 228 -3.92 14.47 -26.36
CA MET A 228 -5.19 14.70 -27.04
C MET A 228 -5.52 16.18 -27.12
N ASP A 229 -5.37 16.96 -26.05
CA ASP A 229 -5.68 18.39 -26.03
C ASP A 229 -4.82 19.14 -27.06
N LEU A 230 -3.52 18.85 -27.12
CA LEU A 230 -2.61 19.47 -28.09
C LEU A 230 -3.00 19.15 -29.54
N ILE A 231 -3.36 17.89 -29.83
CA ILE A 231 -3.86 17.49 -31.16
C ILE A 231 -5.16 18.23 -31.50
N HIS A 232 -6.10 18.32 -30.55
CA HIS A 232 -7.35 19.07 -30.75
C HIS A 232 -7.12 20.57 -30.97
N TRP A 233 -6.06 21.13 -30.39
CA TRP A 233 -5.60 22.49 -30.63
C TRP A 233 -4.75 22.67 -31.90
N GLY A 234 -4.57 21.60 -32.69
CA GLY A 234 -3.92 21.66 -34.00
C GLY A 234 -2.40 21.48 -33.99
N MET A 235 -1.82 21.02 -32.88
CA MET A 235 -0.42 20.61 -32.82
C MET A 235 -0.20 19.29 -33.59
N GLU A 236 1.01 19.09 -34.10
CA GLU A 236 1.38 17.85 -34.79
C GLU A 236 1.46 16.66 -33.82
N ASP A 237 0.94 15.50 -34.26
CA ASP A 237 0.75 14.31 -33.42
C ASP A 237 2.05 13.83 -32.75
N SER A 238 3.16 13.78 -33.49
CA SER A 238 4.46 13.37 -32.94
C SER A 238 4.98 14.38 -31.91
N MET A 239 4.83 15.69 -32.15
CA MET A 239 5.18 16.70 -31.15
C MET A 239 4.31 16.60 -29.90
N ALA A 240 2.99 16.43 -30.05
CA ALA A 240 2.07 16.24 -28.92
C ALA A 240 2.41 15.00 -28.09
N PHE A 241 2.73 13.88 -28.75
CA PHE A 241 3.19 12.66 -28.09
C PHE A 241 4.51 12.87 -27.31
N ASN A 242 5.48 13.55 -27.93
CA ASN A 242 6.78 13.81 -27.28
C ASN A 242 6.66 14.76 -26.09
N ILE A 243 5.83 15.80 -26.20
CA ILE A 243 5.51 16.70 -25.08
C ILE A 243 4.88 15.91 -23.93
N MET A 244 3.86 15.09 -24.21
CA MET A 244 3.24 14.21 -23.22
C MET A 244 4.27 13.33 -22.50
N GLU A 245 5.16 12.64 -23.24
CA GLU A 245 6.16 11.74 -22.66
C GLU A 245 7.24 12.48 -21.85
N HIS A 246 7.56 13.72 -22.19
CA HIS A 246 8.46 14.57 -21.42
C HIS A 246 7.81 15.02 -20.10
N VAL A 247 6.60 15.58 -20.18
CA VAL A 247 5.87 16.11 -19.02
C VAL A 247 5.57 15.01 -18.01
N ARG A 248 5.07 13.85 -18.45
CA ARG A 248 4.73 12.74 -17.53
C ARG A 248 5.95 12.17 -16.79
N LYS A 249 7.17 12.43 -17.27
CA LYS A 249 8.45 12.04 -16.65
C LYS A 249 9.08 13.18 -15.84
N GLY A 250 8.40 14.31 -15.70
CA GLY A 250 8.92 15.47 -14.96
C GLY A 250 10.09 16.18 -15.65
N ARG A 251 10.25 16.01 -16.96
CA ARG A 251 11.35 16.60 -17.73
C ARG A 251 11.05 18.02 -18.23
N GLY A 252 9.90 18.58 -17.86
CA GLY A 252 9.41 19.86 -18.39
C GLY A 252 9.18 19.79 -19.90
N ILE A 253 9.18 20.95 -20.56
CA ILE A 253 9.02 21.10 -22.00
C ILE A 253 10.24 21.85 -22.54
N PRO A 254 10.98 21.33 -23.53
CA PRO A 254 12.05 22.05 -24.22
C PRO A 254 11.61 23.41 -24.79
N ASP A 255 12.52 24.39 -24.82
CA ASP A 255 12.22 25.77 -25.22
C ASP A 255 11.59 25.89 -26.62
N ASP A 256 12.08 25.13 -27.60
CA ASP A 256 11.54 25.13 -28.96
C ASP A 256 10.09 24.60 -29.01
N TRP A 257 9.75 23.61 -28.18
CA TRP A 257 8.38 23.08 -28.10
C TRP A 257 7.46 24.05 -27.35
N GLN A 258 7.95 24.70 -26.29
CA GLN A 258 7.19 25.76 -25.62
C GLN A 258 6.90 26.91 -26.58
N LYS A 259 7.87 27.29 -27.42
CA LYS A 259 7.68 28.32 -28.44
C LYS A 259 6.59 27.90 -29.43
N ALA A 260 6.65 26.69 -29.96
CA ALA A 260 5.61 26.17 -30.86
C ALA A 260 4.22 26.13 -30.19
N MET A 261 4.14 25.77 -28.91
CA MET A 261 2.89 25.83 -28.14
C MET A 261 2.38 27.27 -28.00
N ARG A 262 3.24 28.23 -27.64
CA ARG A 262 2.86 29.65 -27.48
C ARG A 262 2.50 30.34 -28.80
N GLU A 263 3.06 29.90 -29.92
CA GLU A 263 2.71 30.39 -31.27
C GLU A 263 1.35 29.86 -31.76
N ASN A 264 0.82 28.82 -31.12
CA ASN A 264 -0.51 28.29 -31.41
C ASN A 264 -1.57 28.99 -30.55
N GLU A 265 -2.41 29.82 -31.19
CA GLU A 265 -3.46 30.61 -30.53
C GLU A 265 -4.49 29.77 -29.75
N ASN A 266 -4.59 28.47 -30.03
CA ASN A 266 -5.52 27.58 -29.35
C ASN A 266 -4.96 26.98 -28.05
N VAL A 267 -3.64 27.06 -27.81
CA VAL A 267 -3.01 26.50 -26.60
C VAL A 267 -2.96 27.58 -25.52
N PRO A 268 -3.68 27.43 -24.39
CA PRO A 268 -3.68 28.46 -23.35
C PRO A 268 -2.36 28.52 -22.58
N ASP A 269 -1.91 29.72 -22.20
CA ASP A 269 -0.67 29.91 -21.43
C ASP A 269 -0.65 29.11 -20.12
N TRP A 270 -1.79 29.07 -19.40
CA TRP A 270 -1.90 28.32 -18.15
C TRP A 270 -1.59 26.82 -18.33
N TYR A 271 -1.86 26.27 -19.52
CA TYR A 271 -1.64 24.86 -19.83
C TYR A 271 -0.16 24.53 -19.88
N ILE A 272 0.62 25.42 -20.50
CA ILE A 272 2.08 25.30 -20.61
C ILE A 272 2.69 25.35 -19.21
N GLU A 273 2.30 26.34 -18.40
CA GLU A 273 2.80 26.50 -17.03
C GLU A 273 2.42 25.30 -16.14
N SER A 274 1.21 24.74 -16.31
CA SER A 274 0.80 23.51 -15.63
C SER A 274 1.66 22.32 -16.01
N CYS A 275 1.95 22.14 -17.30
CA CYS A 275 2.82 21.08 -17.80
C CYS A 275 4.24 21.16 -17.24
N LEU A 276 4.79 22.36 -17.06
CA LEU A 276 6.14 22.56 -16.53
C LEU A 276 6.28 22.19 -15.04
N LYS A 277 5.18 22.19 -14.29
CA LYS A 277 5.16 21.85 -12.86
C LYS A 277 5.22 20.33 -12.63
N ILE A 278 4.41 19.57 -13.38
CA ILE A 278 4.21 18.12 -13.21
C ILE A 278 5.53 17.36 -13.13
N LYS A 279 5.72 16.54 -12.08
CA LYS A 279 6.91 15.67 -11.93
C LYS A 279 6.67 14.23 -12.36
N TYR A 280 5.42 13.78 -12.30
CA TYR A 280 5.01 12.44 -12.70
C TYR A 280 3.52 12.45 -13.02
N MET A 281 3.08 11.67 -14.00
CA MET A 281 1.66 11.60 -14.37
C MET A 281 1.29 10.20 -14.88
N PHE A 282 0.10 9.74 -14.50
CA PHE A 282 -0.45 8.46 -14.92
C PHE A 282 -0.93 8.41 -16.38
N PRO A 283 -0.83 7.23 -17.03
CA PRO A 283 -1.65 6.93 -18.20
C PRO A 283 -3.10 6.64 -17.79
N LYS A 284 -4.03 7.11 -18.62
CA LYS A 284 -5.48 6.97 -18.41
C LYS A 284 -5.92 5.51 -18.20
N ALA A 285 -5.30 4.58 -18.93
CA ALA A 285 -5.58 3.15 -18.79
C ALA A 285 -5.27 2.61 -17.39
N HIS A 286 -4.18 3.08 -16.76
CA HIS A 286 -3.80 2.66 -15.42
C HIS A 286 -4.75 3.24 -14.36
N ALA A 287 -5.05 4.54 -14.44
CA ALA A 287 -6.06 5.16 -13.56
C ALA A 287 -7.43 4.46 -13.67
N THR A 288 -7.85 4.12 -14.90
CA THR A 288 -9.10 3.38 -15.15
C THR A 288 -9.10 2.00 -14.48
N ALA A 289 -8.00 1.25 -14.61
CA ALA A 289 -7.88 -0.08 -14.02
C ALA A 289 -7.98 -0.04 -12.48
N TYR A 290 -7.31 0.93 -11.85
CA TYR A 290 -7.32 1.12 -10.40
C TYR A 290 -8.70 1.53 -9.88
N ILE A 291 -9.38 2.44 -10.57
CA ILE A 291 -10.73 2.86 -10.16
C ILE A 291 -11.73 1.73 -10.31
N LEU A 292 -11.61 0.92 -11.36
CA LEU A 292 -12.46 -0.25 -11.49
C LEU A 292 -12.27 -1.21 -10.30
N MET A 293 -11.04 -1.40 -9.80
CA MET A 293 -10.80 -2.20 -8.60
C MET A 293 -11.35 -1.51 -7.35
N ALA A 294 -11.10 -0.20 -7.20
CA ALA A 294 -11.58 0.59 -6.07
C ALA A 294 -13.11 0.55 -5.94
N LEU A 295 -13.84 0.70 -7.05
CA LEU A 295 -15.31 0.63 -7.07
C LEU A 295 -15.83 -0.77 -6.75
N ARG A 296 -15.17 -1.82 -7.25
CA ARG A 296 -15.52 -3.21 -6.90
C ARG A 296 -15.36 -3.46 -5.39
N ILE A 297 -14.25 -3.04 -4.81
CA ILE A 297 -14.00 -3.18 -3.37
C ILE A 297 -14.98 -2.32 -2.56
N ALA A 298 -15.24 -1.09 -3.01
CA ALA A 298 -16.18 -0.17 -2.37
C ALA A 298 -17.62 -0.70 -2.39
N TRP A 299 -18.00 -1.47 -3.41
CA TRP A 299 -19.29 -2.15 -3.45
C TRP A 299 -19.48 -3.12 -2.27
N PHE A 300 -18.46 -3.91 -1.93
CA PHE A 300 -18.49 -4.74 -0.73
C PHE A 300 -18.52 -3.90 0.55
N LYS A 301 -17.80 -2.77 0.59
CA LYS A 301 -17.85 -1.86 1.74
C LYS A 301 -19.27 -1.36 2.05
N VAL A 302 -20.06 -1.07 1.01
CA VAL A 302 -21.45 -0.63 1.16
C VAL A 302 -22.37 -1.79 1.48
N HIS A 303 -22.36 -2.84 0.65
CA HIS A 303 -23.39 -3.87 0.63
C HIS A 303 -23.07 -5.12 1.45
N TYR A 304 -21.79 -5.40 1.71
CA TYR A 304 -21.29 -6.53 2.50
C TYR A 304 -20.20 -6.09 3.49
N PRO A 305 -20.52 -5.15 4.39
CA PRO A 305 -19.52 -4.46 5.21
C PRO A 305 -18.68 -5.39 6.09
N LEU A 306 -19.28 -6.41 6.71
CA LEU A 306 -18.53 -7.37 7.52
C LEU A 306 -17.48 -8.11 6.69
N ILE A 307 -17.86 -8.60 5.50
CA ILE A 307 -16.94 -9.25 4.55
C ILE A 307 -15.82 -8.29 4.13
N TYR A 308 -16.16 -7.02 3.87
CA TYR A 308 -15.17 -5.99 3.58
C TYR A 308 -14.14 -5.81 4.70
N TYR A 309 -14.59 -5.67 5.96
CA TYR A 309 -13.68 -5.49 7.08
C TYR A 309 -12.84 -6.75 7.34
N THR A 310 -13.43 -7.94 7.25
CA THR A 310 -12.70 -9.21 7.34
C THR A 310 -11.58 -9.28 6.30
N ALA A 311 -11.88 -9.00 5.04
CA ALA A 311 -10.88 -9.02 3.98
C ALA A 311 -9.83 -7.91 4.16
N TYR A 312 -10.23 -6.70 4.57
CA TYR A 312 -9.31 -5.57 4.76
C TYR A 312 -8.27 -5.89 5.83
N PHE A 313 -8.72 -6.33 7.01
CA PHE A 313 -7.82 -6.65 8.10
C PHE A 313 -6.96 -7.89 7.81
N SER A 314 -7.45 -8.81 6.99
CA SER A 314 -6.70 -10.03 6.60
C SER A 314 -5.63 -9.76 5.55
N VAL A 315 -5.90 -8.90 4.57
CA VAL A 315 -5.02 -8.71 3.40
C VAL A 315 -4.16 -7.47 3.52
N ARG A 316 -4.71 -6.33 3.94
CA ARG A 316 -4.05 -5.03 3.86
C ARG A 316 -3.46 -4.53 5.17
N ALA A 317 -4.03 -4.95 6.30
CA ALA A 317 -3.57 -4.50 7.60
C ALA A 317 -2.39 -5.34 8.10
N GLU A 318 -1.31 -4.67 8.48
CA GLU A 318 -0.10 -5.26 9.06
C GLU A 318 0.10 -4.84 10.53
N ASP A 319 -0.17 -3.57 10.85
CA ASP A 319 0.00 -3.03 12.20
C ASP A 319 -1.32 -3.01 12.97
N PHE A 320 -1.36 -3.68 14.12
CA PHE A 320 -2.55 -3.78 14.96
C PHE A 320 -2.26 -3.32 16.39
N ASP A 321 -3.24 -2.63 16.97
CA ASP A 321 -3.45 -2.59 18.41
C ASP A 321 -4.69 -3.42 18.71
N LEU A 322 -4.49 -4.74 18.79
CA LEU A 322 -5.59 -5.68 18.89
C LEU A 322 -6.37 -5.50 20.21
N ALA A 323 -5.70 -5.11 21.29
CA ALA A 323 -6.35 -4.84 22.56
C ALA A 323 -7.33 -3.66 22.42
N ALA A 324 -6.88 -2.54 21.85
CA ALA A 324 -7.76 -1.40 21.59
C ALA A 324 -8.92 -1.77 20.67
N MET A 325 -8.64 -2.50 19.57
CA MET A 325 -9.65 -2.95 18.60
C MET A 325 -10.71 -3.85 19.26
N SER A 326 -10.31 -4.74 20.18
CA SER A 326 -11.23 -5.66 20.85
C SER A 326 -12.02 -5.06 22.01
N HIS A 327 -11.52 -3.98 22.61
CA HIS A 327 -12.19 -3.30 23.74
C HIS A 327 -13.21 -2.24 23.29
N GLY A 328 -13.46 -2.14 21.98
CA GLY A 328 -14.54 -1.33 21.41
C GLY A 328 -14.13 0.11 21.08
N LYS A 329 -15.13 0.89 20.65
CA LYS A 329 -14.91 2.18 19.98
C LYS A 329 -14.14 3.21 20.79
N GLU A 330 -14.38 3.30 22.10
CA GLU A 330 -13.71 4.29 22.95
C GLU A 330 -12.22 3.98 23.11
N ALA A 331 -11.85 2.70 23.20
CA ALA A 331 -10.46 2.27 23.25
C ALA A 331 -9.74 2.57 21.94
N VAL A 332 -10.37 2.27 20.79
CA VAL A 332 -9.82 2.62 19.46
C VAL A 332 -9.64 4.13 19.32
N LYS A 333 -10.64 4.94 19.68
CA LYS A 333 -10.54 6.41 19.62
C LYS A 333 -9.44 6.96 20.53
N ALA A 334 -9.24 6.39 21.71
CA ALA A 334 -8.14 6.77 22.60
C ALA A 334 -6.77 6.47 21.96
N ALA A 335 -6.58 5.28 21.38
CA ALA A 335 -5.35 4.92 20.68
C ALA A 335 -5.10 5.81 19.45
N MET A 336 -6.13 6.09 18.66
CA MET A 336 -6.05 7.04 17.54
C MET A 336 -5.63 8.44 18.01
N LYS A 337 -6.19 8.91 19.13
CA LYS A 337 -5.88 10.22 19.69
C LYS A 337 -4.42 10.30 20.12
N GLU A 338 -3.90 9.28 20.80
CA GLU A 338 -2.49 9.25 21.23
C GLU A 338 -1.53 9.43 20.03
N ILE A 339 -1.79 8.74 18.93
CA ILE A 339 -0.96 8.86 17.72
C ILE A 339 -1.15 10.24 17.07
N THR A 340 -2.39 10.73 17.01
CA THR A 340 -2.71 12.01 16.39
C THR A 340 -2.08 13.18 17.15
N ASP A 341 -2.06 13.13 18.48
CA ASP A 341 -1.47 14.15 19.35
C ASP A 341 0.05 14.31 19.12
N LYS A 342 0.74 13.25 18.65
CA LYS A 342 2.17 13.29 18.29
C LYS A 342 2.44 14.06 16.99
N GLY A 343 1.42 14.29 16.15
CA GLY A 343 1.56 15.08 14.92
C GLY A 343 2.69 14.59 14.00
N MET A 344 3.70 15.44 13.77
CA MET A 344 4.84 15.10 12.91
C MET A 344 5.85 14.16 13.58
N ASP A 345 5.84 14.07 14.91
CA ASP A 345 6.74 13.20 15.68
C ASP A 345 6.30 11.73 15.67
N ALA A 346 5.08 11.43 15.18
CA ALA A 346 4.62 10.07 14.99
C ALA A 346 5.51 9.32 13.98
N SER A 347 5.99 8.15 14.40
CA SER A 347 6.79 7.25 13.58
C SER A 347 6.00 6.71 12.39
N THR A 348 6.72 6.16 11.39
CA THR A 348 6.08 5.52 10.23
C THR A 348 5.12 4.40 10.66
N LYS A 349 5.53 3.58 11.63
CA LYS A 349 4.72 2.48 12.17
C LYS A 349 3.46 2.97 12.85
N GLU A 350 3.54 4.05 13.63
CA GLU A 350 2.36 4.66 14.25
C GLU A 350 1.40 5.25 13.20
N LYS A 351 1.92 5.85 12.13
CA LYS A 351 1.08 6.34 11.01
C LYS A 351 0.38 5.20 10.27
N GLN A 352 1.05 4.06 10.08
CA GLN A 352 0.47 2.85 9.51
C GLN A 352 -0.62 2.28 10.44
N LEU A 353 -0.32 2.15 11.73
CA LEU A 353 -1.29 1.72 12.75
C LEU A 353 -2.52 2.65 12.78
N LEU A 354 -2.33 3.97 12.75
CA LEU A 354 -3.44 4.93 12.72
C LEU A 354 -4.37 4.67 11.53
N THR A 355 -3.82 4.33 10.36
CA THR A 355 -4.61 4.00 9.17
C THR A 355 -5.49 2.76 9.41
N VAL A 356 -4.96 1.74 10.09
CA VAL A 356 -5.74 0.54 10.46
C VAL A 356 -6.80 0.86 11.52
N LEU A 357 -6.46 1.69 12.51
CA LEU A 357 -7.37 2.11 13.57
C LEU A 357 -8.53 2.98 13.05
N GLU A 358 -8.31 3.82 12.02
CA GLU A 358 -9.40 4.54 11.33
C GLU A 358 -10.46 3.56 10.79
N ILE A 359 -10.02 2.43 10.21
CA ILE A 359 -10.93 1.39 9.69
C ILE A 359 -11.57 0.60 10.83
N ALA A 360 -10.83 0.31 11.89
CA ALA A 360 -11.39 -0.34 13.08
C ALA A 360 -12.48 0.52 13.73
N ASN A 361 -12.26 1.84 13.85
CA ASN A 361 -13.25 2.77 14.36
C ASN A 361 -14.50 2.81 13.46
N GLU A 362 -14.32 2.88 12.13
CA GLU A 362 -15.45 2.81 11.19
C GLU A 362 -16.23 1.50 11.32
N CYS A 363 -15.54 0.36 11.40
CA CYS A 363 -16.13 -0.95 11.62
C CYS A 363 -17.02 -0.99 12.88
N LEU A 364 -16.48 -0.49 14.01
CA LEU A 364 -17.18 -0.45 15.29
C LEU A 364 -18.35 0.55 15.30
N GLU A 365 -18.20 1.72 14.67
CA GLU A 365 -19.28 2.73 14.58
C GLU A 365 -20.42 2.28 13.66
N ARG A 366 -20.16 1.36 12.72
CA ARG A 366 -21.19 0.70 11.91
C ARG A 366 -21.88 -0.47 12.62
N GLY A 367 -21.56 -0.71 13.89
CA GLY A 367 -22.23 -1.70 14.74
C GLY A 367 -21.62 -3.10 14.73
N PHE A 368 -20.46 -3.28 14.08
CA PHE A 368 -19.73 -4.54 14.12
C PHE A 368 -18.83 -4.64 15.36
N LYS A 369 -18.36 -5.85 15.63
CA LYS A 369 -17.46 -6.16 16.74
C LYS A 369 -16.20 -6.83 16.21
N ILE A 370 -15.07 -6.42 16.78
CA ILE A 370 -13.79 -7.10 16.58
C ILE A 370 -13.51 -7.84 17.89
N LYS A 371 -13.45 -9.17 17.84
CA LYS A 371 -13.13 -9.98 19.01
C LYS A 371 -11.63 -10.23 19.07
N MET A 372 -11.10 -10.23 20.30
CA MET A 372 -9.76 -10.74 20.57
C MET A 372 -9.63 -12.20 20.09
N ILE A 373 -8.40 -12.69 19.96
CA ILE A 373 -8.14 -14.09 19.56
C ILE A 373 -8.86 -15.09 20.47
N ASP A 374 -9.18 -16.25 19.89
CA ASP A 374 -9.73 -17.43 20.56
C ASP A 374 -8.80 -18.60 20.24
N VAL A 375 -8.19 -19.18 21.28
CA VAL A 375 -7.17 -20.23 21.12
C VAL A 375 -7.70 -21.41 20.29
N THR A 376 -9.00 -21.69 20.38
CA THR A 376 -9.64 -22.84 19.73
C THR A 376 -10.10 -22.55 18.31
N LYS A 377 -10.33 -21.28 17.94
CA LYS A 377 -10.99 -20.91 16.68
C LYS A 377 -10.21 -19.97 15.78
N SER A 378 -9.40 -19.06 16.34
CA SER A 378 -8.69 -18.04 15.56
C SER A 378 -7.79 -18.67 14.50
N ASP A 379 -7.77 -18.12 13.30
CA ASP A 379 -6.81 -18.55 12.29
C ASP A 379 -5.39 -18.06 12.62
N SER A 380 -4.39 -18.65 11.96
CA SER A 380 -3.02 -18.17 12.06
C SER A 380 -2.85 -16.76 11.47
N HIS A 381 -3.53 -16.46 10.35
CA HIS A 381 -3.26 -15.27 9.54
C HIS A 381 -4.51 -14.43 9.23
N ASN A 382 -5.66 -15.04 8.94
CA ASN A 382 -6.84 -14.31 8.47
C ASN A 382 -7.83 -14.00 9.59
N PHE A 383 -8.45 -12.82 9.53
CA PHE A 383 -9.66 -12.57 10.32
C PHE A 383 -10.77 -13.49 9.83
N LEU A 384 -11.57 -14.00 10.76
CA LEU A 384 -12.69 -14.89 10.47
C LEU A 384 -14.01 -14.21 10.80
N ILE A 385 -15.05 -14.45 10.01
CA ILE A 385 -16.42 -14.07 10.37
C ILE A 385 -16.94 -15.10 11.37
N GLN A 386 -17.27 -14.67 12.58
CA GLN A 386 -17.77 -15.54 13.64
C GLN A 386 -19.30 -15.64 13.60
N ASP A 387 -19.95 -14.52 13.31
CA ASP A 387 -21.41 -14.36 13.20
C ASP A 387 -21.73 -13.09 12.40
N ASP A 388 -23.01 -12.76 12.23
CA ASP A 388 -23.48 -11.64 11.40
C ASP A 388 -22.93 -10.27 11.79
N HIS A 389 -22.34 -10.11 12.99
CA HIS A 389 -21.86 -8.83 13.48
C HIS A 389 -20.42 -8.86 14.02
N THR A 390 -19.75 -10.02 14.02
CA THR A 390 -18.49 -10.18 14.74
C THR A 390 -17.42 -10.80 13.86
N ILE A 391 -16.25 -10.16 13.81
CA ILE A 391 -15.02 -10.75 13.26
C ILE A 391 -14.10 -11.19 14.40
N LEU A 392 -13.44 -12.33 14.22
CA LEU A 392 -12.47 -12.90 15.14
C LEU A 392 -11.05 -12.64 14.62
N ALA A 393 -10.21 -12.08 15.48
CA ALA A 393 -8.83 -11.78 15.12
C ALA A 393 -7.97 -13.07 14.97
N PRO A 394 -6.96 -13.05 14.09
CA PRO A 394 -5.98 -14.12 13.95
C PRO A 394 -4.83 -13.96 14.95
N PHE A 395 -4.05 -15.03 15.16
CA PHE A 395 -2.87 -14.98 16.04
C PHE A 395 -1.81 -13.98 15.57
N ARG A 396 -1.62 -13.76 14.27
CA ARG A 396 -0.65 -12.76 13.76
C ARG A 396 -0.93 -11.31 14.20
N ALA A 397 -2.17 -11.01 14.59
CA ALA A 397 -2.54 -9.68 15.07
C ALA A 397 -2.12 -9.43 16.53
N VAL A 398 -1.63 -10.47 17.23
CA VAL A 398 -1.10 -10.34 18.59
C VAL A 398 0.31 -9.73 18.55
N PRO A 399 0.56 -8.63 19.28
CA PRO A 399 1.87 -7.98 19.30
C PRO A 399 2.99 -8.94 19.72
N GLY A 400 4.02 -9.07 18.87
CA GLY A 400 5.18 -9.93 19.14
C GLY A 400 4.97 -11.41 18.84
N LEU A 401 3.80 -11.82 18.34
CA LEU A 401 3.52 -13.19 17.93
C LEU A 401 3.81 -13.34 16.42
N GLY A 402 4.92 -14.00 16.08
CA GLY A 402 5.32 -14.22 14.69
C GLY A 402 4.55 -15.35 13.99
N ASP A 403 4.50 -15.32 12.66
CA ASP A 403 3.74 -16.27 11.82
C ASP A 403 4.03 -17.75 12.12
N ASN A 404 5.27 -18.11 12.45
CA ASN A 404 5.62 -19.49 12.78
C ASN A 404 4.96 -19.96 14.08
N VAL A 405 4.89 -19.08 15.08
CA VAL A 405 4.21 -19.37 16.36
C VAL A 405 2.70 -19.46 16.11
N ALA A 406 2.14 -18.55 15.31
CA ALA A 406 0.73 -18.59 14.93
C ALA A 406 0.35 -19.93 14.27
N LYS A 407 1.14 -20.38 13.29
CA LYS A 407 0.94 -21.69 12.63
C LYS A 407 1.12 -22.85 13.59
N GLN A 408 2.09 -22.79 14.49
CA GLN A 408 2.33 -23.84 15.48
C GLN A 408 1.18 -23.98 16.48
N ILE A 409 0.56 -22.89 16.93
CA ILE A 409 -0.64 -22.94 17.78
C ILE A 409 -1.78 -23.66 17.06
N VAL A 410 -2.03 -23.32 15.79
CA VAL A 410 -3.09 -23.94 14.98
C VAL A 410 -2.81 -25.43 14.75
N ALA A 411 -1.57 -25.79 14.38
CA ALA A 411 -1.20 -27.19 14.20
C ALA A 411 -1.33 -27.99 15.51
N ALA A 412 -0.85 -27.44 16.62
CA ALA A 412 -0.94 -28.09 17.92
C ALA A 412 -2.41 -28.33 18.35
N ARG A 413 -3.30 -27.35 18.19
CA ARG A 413 -4.72 -27.53 18.60
C ARG A 413 -5.46 -28.55 17.74
N GLU A 414 -5.07 -28.71 16.47
CA GLU A 414 -5.67 -29.70 15.56
C GLU A 414 -5.31 -31.13 15.98
N GLU A 415 -4.13 -31.35 16.53
CA GLU A 415 -3.75 -32.66 17.08
C GLU A 415 -4.57 -33.00 18.34
N LYS A 416 -4.72 -32.05 19.26
CA LYS A 416 -5.58 -32.17 20.46
C LYS A 416 -5.83 -30.80 21.09
N PRO A 417 -6.96 -30.58 21.79
CA PRO A 417 -7.19 -29.34 22.54
C PRO A 417 -6.08 -29.04 23.56
N PHE A 418 -5.91 -27.76 23.89
CA PHE A 418 -5.02 -27.36 24.98
C PHE A 418 -5.71 -27.58 26.32
N LEU A 419 -4.95 -28.11 27.29
CA LEU A 419 -5.48 -28.46 28.62
C LEU A 419 -5.20 -27.39 29.68
N SER A 420 -4.15 -26.60 29.49
CA SER A 420 -3.69 -25.56 30.42
C SER A 420 -2.89 -24.48 29.69
N LYS A 421 -2.60 -23.36 30.37
CA LYS A 421 -1.71 -22.32 29.86
C LYS A 421 -0.29 -22.85 29.65
N GLU A 422 0.18 -23.73 30.53
CA GLU A 422 1.45 -24.44 30.38
C GLU A 422 1.49 -25.32 29.11
N ASP A 423 0.40 -26.05 28.84
CA ASP A 423 0.30 -26.89 27.64
C ASP A 423 0.34 -26.05 26.34
N LEU A 424 -0.34 -24.90 26.34
CA LEU A 424 -0.28 -23.92 25.25
C LEU A 424 1.14 -23.37 25.08
N ALA A 425 1.81 -22.98 26.15
CA ALA A 425 3.19 -22.48 26.10
C ALA A 425 4.14 -23.52 25.49
N ASN A 426 4.05 -24.77 25.92
CA ASN A 426 4.95 -25.85 25.53
C ASN A 426 4.73 -26.32 24.08
N ARG A 427 3.48 -26.60 23.70
CA ARG A 427 3.14 -27.14 22.38
C ARG A 427 2.97 -26.06 21.32
N GLY A 428 2.39 -24.93 21.70
CA GLY A 428 2.23 -23.76 20.82
C GLY A 428 3.51 -22.92 20.68
N LYS A 429 4.55 -23.21 21.47
CA LYS A 429 5.80 -22.42 21.53
C LYS A 429 5.54 -20.95 21.85
N VAL A 430 4.57 -20.70 22.73
CA VAL A 430 4.14 -19.38 23.15
C VAL A 430 5.01 -18.91 24.32
N SER A 431 5.62 -17.74 24.19
CA SER A 431 6.47 -17.17 25.24
C SER A 431 5.63 -16.73 26.44
N LYS A 432 6.27 -16.61 27.62
CA LYS A 432 5.60 -16.12 28.83
C LYS A 432 4.95 -14.75 28.61
N THR A 433 5.63 -13.82 27.94
CA THR A 433 5.09 -12.48 27.64
C THR A 433 3.79 -12.55 26.82
N LEU A 434 3.68 -13.51 25.89
CA LEU A 434 2.47 -13.71 25.10
C LEU A 434 1.35 -14.36 25.92
N ILE A 435 1.68 -15.32 26.81
CA ILE A 435 0.69 -15.89 27.75
C ILE A 435 0.14 -14.80 28.69
N ASP A 436 1.01 -13.93 29.21
CA ASP A 436 0.63 -12.81 30.09
C ASP A 436 -0.29 -11.82 29.33
N TYR A 437 0.05 -11.50 28.08
CA TYR A 437 -0.79 -10.67 27.20
C TYR A 437 -2.17 -11.29 26.98
N MET A 438 -2.23 -12.58 26.62
CA MET A 438 -3.49 -13.29 26.40
C MET A 438 -4.32 -13.38 27.68
N THR A 439 -3.68 -13.59 28.84
CA THR A 439 -4.36 -13.62 30.14
C THR A 439 -4.94 -12.25 30.52
N THR A 440 -4.18 -11.18 30.34
CA THR A 440 -4.65 -9.81 30.65
C THR A 440 -5.81 -9.37 29.76
N ASN A 441 -5.89 -9.91 28.54
CA ASN A 441 -6.99 -9.67 27.61
C ASN A 441 -8.07 -10.77 27.65
N HIS A 442 -8.16 -11.56 28.73
CA HIS A 442 -9.23 -12.54 28.98
C HIS A 442 -9.37 -13.64 27.91
N VAL A 443 -8.28 -13.98 27.21
CA VAL A 443 -8.26 -15.02 26.16
C VAL A 443 -8.14 -16.43 26.76
N LEU A 444 -7.51 -16.55 27.94
CA LEU A 444 -7.13 -17.82 28.56
C LEU A 444 -7.93 -18.11 29.85
N ASP A 445 -9.06 -17.43 30.06
CA ASP A 445 -9.84 -17.53 31.30
C ASP A 445 -10.41 -18.94 31.52
N ASP A 446 -10.67 -19.67 30.44
CA ASP A 446 -11.17 -21.05 30.47
C ASP A 446 -10.06 -22.10 30.65
N LEU A 447 -8.78 -21.70 30.68
CA LEU A 447 -7.65 -22.61 30.85
C LEU A 447 -7.03 -22.49 32.25
N PRO A 448 -6.86 -23.61 32.99
CA PRO A 448 -6.09 -23.60 34.23
C PRO A 448 -4.60 -23.29 33.94
N ASP A 449 -3.86 -22.83 34.95
CA ASP A 449 -2.44 -22.50 34.78
C ASP A 449 -1.61 -23.74 34.40
N GLU A 450 -1.82 -24.87 35.08
CA GLU A 450 -1.07 -26.12 34.93
C GLU A 450 -2.01 -27.34 34.87
N ASN A 451 -1.50 -28.45 34.33
CA ASN A 451 -2.22 -29.72 34.33
C ASN A 451 -2.11 -30.39 35.71
N GLN A 452 -3.23 -30.71 36.35
CA GLN A 452 -3.21 -31.41 37.64
C GLN A 452 -2.85 -32.92 37.52
N LEU A 453 -2.96 -33.49 36.32
CA LEU A 453 -2.66 -34.90 36.03
C LEU A 453 -1.98 -34.99 34.65
N SER A 454 -0.75 -35.50 34.63
CA SER A 454 -0.07 -35.92 33.41
C SER A 454 -0.04 -37.45 33.33
N LEU A 455 -0.60 -38.01 32.26
CA LEU A 455 -0.85 -39.45 32.13
C LEU A 455 0.40 -40.29 31.79
N PHE A 456 1.51 -39.66 31.39
CA PHE A 456 2.70 -40.37 30.88
C PHE A 456 4.06 -39.91 31.44
N ASP A 457 4.11 -38.88 32.30
CA ASP A 457 5.39 -38.37 32.85
C ASP A 457 6.09 -39.34 33.82
N GLY A 458 5.47 -40.48 34.13
CA GLY A 458 6.05 -41.55 34.97
C GLY A 458 6.39 -42.85 34.23
N LEU A 459 6.37 -42.86 32.88
CA LEU A 459 6.50 -44.09 32.09
C LEU A 459 7.78 -44.21 31.25
N PHE A 460 8.77 -43.32 31.43
CA PHE A 460 10.10 -43.47 30.82
C PHE A 460 11.23 -43.06 31.78
#